data_AF-A0A932I5H9-F1
#
_entry.id   AF-A0A932I5H9-F1
#
_cell.length_a   1.000
_cell.length_b   1.000
_cell.length_c   1.000
_cell.angle_alpha   90.00
_cell.angle_beta   90.00
_cell.angle_gamma   90.00
#
_symmetry.space_group_name_H-M   'P 1'
#
loop_
_entity.id
_entity.type
_entity.pdbx_description
1 polymer ?
#
loop_
_entity_poly.entity_id
_entity_poly.type
_entity_poly.pdbx_seq_one_letter_code
_entity_poly.pdbx_strand_id
1 'polypeptide(L)'
;MKFYNLLIKYRLWIGVALVALGIYVNYASSFWPAFPLYLIGVILVAGHFFFGPLRLIQEYMENGDMEGAEKIINSIKFPNLLYKPIRSVYFTLRGNIAMMKQDFDGAEKMMKKGLDLGMPMKEAEGASLLQMGMLAMQKNDLKQAESYIRQALRKGLPDKENEAAAYLQMCSLMMNKREFRAAKDFFRKTKALKPTTPQIVDQIKQIEKYISRIPG
;
A
#
# COMPACT_ATOMS: atom_id res chain seq x y z
N MET A 1 -11.64 -6.83 -18.94
CA MET A 1 -11.16 -5.64 -18.19
C MET A 1 -12.02 -4.39 -18.44
N LYS A 2 -12.18 -3.89 -19.69
CA LYS A 2 -12.89 -2.61 -19.98
C LYS A 2 -14.36 -2.51 -19.50
N PHE A 3 -15.16 -3.58 -19.61
CA PHE A 3 -16.59 -3.56 -19.22
C PHE A 3 -16.81 -3.47 -17.70
N TYR A 4 -15.97 -4.13 -16.90
CA TYR A 4 -16.00 -4.03 -15.44
C TYR A 4 -15.60 -2.63 -14.96
N ASN A 5 -14.64 -2.00 -15.63
CA ASN A 5 -14.18 -0.64 -15.33
C ASN A 5 -15.26 0.40 -15.68
N LEU A 6 -16.00 0.18 -16.78
CA LEU A 6 -17.22 0.93 -17.11
C LEU A 6 -18.30 0.74 -16.03
N LEU A 7 -18.60 -0.49 -15.63
CA LEU A 7 -19.59 -0.78 -14.59
C LEU A 7 -19.24 -0.11 -13.24
N ILE A 8 -17.97 -0.10 -12.83
CA ILE A 8 -17.53 0.55 -11.59
C ILE A 8 -17.66 2.08 -11.68
N LYS A 9 -17.36 2.66 -12.86
CA LYS A 9 -17.45 4.11 -13.11
C LYS A 9 -18.90 4.61 -13.23
N TYR A 10 -19.79 3.81 -13.83
CA TYR A 10 -21.21 4.12 -13.98
C TYR A 10 -22.10 3.53 -12.89
N ARG A 11 -21.55 2.79 -11.92
CA ARG A 11 -22.27 2.17 -10.79
C ARG A 11 -23.22 3.15 -10.09
N LEU A 12 -22.77 4.38 -9.88
CA LEU A 12 -23.57 5.42 -9.24
C LEU A 12 -24.76 5.83 -10.11
N TRP A 13 -24.55 6.03 -11.42
CA TRP A 13 -25.61 6.35 -12.37
C TRP A 13 -26.60 5.20 -12.55
N ILE A 14 -26.11 3.95 -12.57
CA ILE A 14 -26.96 2.75 -12.63
C ILE A 14 -27.79 2.62 -11.35
N GLY A 15 -27.19 2.89 -10.18
CA GLY A 15 -27.91 2.92 -8.91
C GLY A 15 -29.00 3.99 -8.88
N VAL A 16 -28.70 5.21 -9.34
CA VAL A 16 -29.67 6.31 -9.45
C VAL A 16 -30.78 5.97 -10.45
N ALA A 17 -30.45 5.39 -11.60
CA ALA A 17 -31.42 4.96 -12.61
C ALA A 17 -32.36 3.86 -12.07
N LEU A 18 -31.83 2.90 -11.30
CA LEU A 18 -32.63 1.85 -10.65
C LEU A 18 -33.55 2.41 -9.56
N VAL A 19 -33.09 3.40 -8.79
CA VAL A 19 -33.95 4.10 -7.82
C VAL A 19 -35.05 4.87 -8.55
N ALA A 20 -34.74 5.58 -9.64
CA ALA A 20 -35.73 6.29 -10.45
C ALA A 20 -36.75 5.32 -11.10
N LEU A 21 -36.30 4.16 -11.57
CA LEU A 21 -37.16 3.10 -12.10
C LEU A 21 -38.02 2.48 -10.99
N GLY A 22 -37.48 2.34 -9.78
CA GLY A 22 -38.24 2.00 -8.58
C GLY A 22 -39.34 3.01 -8.25
N ILE A 23 -39.08 4.31 -8.40
CA ILE A 23 -40.10 5.38 -8.24
C ILE A 23 -41.21 5.22 -9.26
N TYR A 24 -40.86 4.99 -10.52
CA TYR A 24 -41.83 4.75 -11.58
C TYR A 24 -42.69 3.51 -11.34
N VAL A 25 -42.08 2.38 -10.96
CA VAL A 25 -42.81 1.13 -10.66
C VAL A 25 -43.68 1.27 -9.41
N ASN A 26 -43.23 2.04 -8.41
CA ASN A 26 -44.03 2.32 -7.21
C ASN A 26 -45.28 3.14 -7.55
N TYR A 27 -45.14 4.11 -8.46
CA TYR A 27 -46.26 4.90 -8.96
C TYR A 27 -47.22 4.08 -9.85
N ALA A 28 -46.69 3.20 -10.70
CA ALA A 28 -47.49 2.45 -11.69
C ALA A 28 -48.13 1.17 -11.15
N SER A 29 -47.54 0.52 -10.14
CA SER A 29 -48.02 -0.76 -9.62
C SER A 29 -48.27 -0.71 -8.12
N SER A 30 -47.22 -0.64 -7.30
CA SER A 30 -47.26 -0.58 -5.83
C SER A 30 -45.85 -0.66 -5.24
N PHE A 31 -45.73 -0.51 -3.92
CA PHE A 31 -44.46 -0.60 -3.19
C PHE A 31 -43.76 -1.97 -3.30
N TRP A 32 -44.50 -3.08 -3.19
CA TRP A 32 -43.89 -4.43 -3.11
C TRP A 32 -43.07 -4.82 -4.35
N PRO A 33 -43.53 -4.57 -5.60
CA PRO A 33 -42.70 -4.77 -6.80
C PRO A 33 -41.54 -3.77 -6.93
N ALA A 34 -41.67 -2.57 -6.38
CA ALA A 34 -40.63 -1.54 -6.41
C ALA A 34 -39.54 -1.75 -5.34
N PHE A 35 -39.86 -2.46 -4.25
CA PHE A 35 -38.95 -2.68 -3.13
C PHE A 35 -37.60 -3.32 -3.52
N PRO A 36 -37.56 -4.40 -4.33
CA PRO A 36 -36.28 -4.95 -4.80
C PRO A 36 -35.44 -3.94 -5.59
N LEU A 37 -36.07 -3.08 -6.38
CA LEU A 37 -35.38 -2.04 -7.17
C LEU A 37 -34.76 -0.97 -6.27
N TYR A 38 -35.50 -0.51 -5.25
CA TYR A 38 -34.96 0.41 -4.24
C TYR A 38 -33.82 -0.23 -3.45
N LEU A 39 -34.00 -1.47 -3.00
CA LEU A 39 -33.00 -2.18 -2.22
C LEU A 39 -31.69 -2.34 -3.01
N ILE A 40 -31.78 -2.81 -4.26
CA ILE A 40 -30.62 -2.97 -5.15
C ILE A 40 -30.00 -1.61 -5.49
N GLY A 41 -30.82 -0.60 -5.80
CA GLY A 41 -30.36 0.76 -6.10
C GLY A 41 -29.59 1.39 -4.95
N VAL A 42 -30.10 1.30 -3.72
CA VAL A 42 -29.44 1.80 -2.51
C VAL A 42 -28.16 1.03 -2.22
N ILE A 43 -28.14 -0.30 -2.36
CA ILE A 43 -26.92 -1.11 -2.18
C ILE A 43 -25.84 -0.73 -3.21
N LEU A 44 -26.25 -0.47 -4.46
CA LEU A 44 -25.34 -0.05 -5.52
C LEU A 44 -24.76 1.35 -5.25
N VAL A 45 -25.59 2.32 -4.85
CA VAL A 45 -25.13 3.68 -4.50
C VAL A 45 -24.25 3.64 -3.25
N ALA A 46 -24.71 3.00 -2.17
CA ALA A 46 -23.96 2.90 -0.93
C ALA A 46 -22.59 2.24 -1.16
N GLY A 47 -22.57 1.08 -1.83
CA GLY A 47 -21.31 0.39 -2.05
C GLY A 47 -20.38 1.10 -3.06
N HIS A 48 -20.85 2.05 -3.88
CA HIS A 48 -19.96 2.91 -4.67
C HIS A 48 -19.08 3.77 -3.75
N PHE A 49 -19.68 4.33 -2.70
CA PHE A 49 -18.96 5.12 -1.70
C PHE A 49 -18.14 4.24 -0.73
N PHE A 50 -18.65 3.07 -0.33
CA PHE A 50 -17.94 2.19 0.61
C PHE A 50 -16.75 1.43 -0.02
N PHE A 51 -16.89 0.93 -1.26
CA PHE A 51 -15.84 0.13 -1.90
C PHE A 51 -14.94 0.95 -2.83
N GLY A 52 -15.38 2.13 -3.27
CA GLY A 52 -14.62 3.03 -4.13
C GLY A 52 -14.09 2.36 -5.42
N PRO A 53 -13.26 3.07 -6.20
CA PRO A 53 -12.58 2.51 -7.36
C PRO A 53 -11.33 1.71 -6.99
N LEU A 54 -11.31 0.98 -5.85
CA LEU A 54 -10.10 0.27 -5.38
C LEU A 54 -9.55 -0.70 -6.43
N ARG A 55 -10.43 -1.43 -7.13
CA ARG A 55 -10.02 -2.37 -8.18
C ARG A 55 -9.28 -1.69 -9.32
N LEU A 56 -9.67 -0.46 -9.67
CA LEU A 56 -8.98 0.32 -10.69
C LEU A 56 -7.59 0.72 -10.22
N ILE A 57 -7.45 1.13 -8.95
CA ILE A 57 -6.15 1.49 -8.38
C ILE A 57 -5.20 0.28 -8.41
N GLN A 58 -5.67 -0.90 -8.00
CA GLN A 58 -4.86 -2.12 -8.08
C GLN A 58 -4.44 -2.45 -9.51
N GLU A 59 -5.36 -2.36 -10.48
CA GLU A 59 -5.04 -2.60 -11.89
C GLU A 59 -3.99 -1.61 -12.44
N TYR A 60 -4.09 -0.32 -12.08
CA TYR A 60 -3.06 0.66 -12.45
C TYR A 60 -1.71 0.38 -11.77
N MET A 61 -1.72 -0.03 -10.50
CA MET A 61 -0.50 -0.41 -9.77
C MET A 61 0.15 -1.68 -10.33
N GLU A 62 -0.62 -2.70 -10.69
CA GLU A 62 -0.14 -3.94 -11.33
C GLU A 62 0.48 -3.66 -12.70
N ASN A 63 -0.09 -2.72 -13.44
CA ASN A 63 0.42 -2.29 -14.74
C ASN A 63 1.59 -1.29 -14.63
N GLY A 64 1.99 -0.88 -13.42
CA GLY A 64 3.06 0.10 -13.19
C GLY A 64 2.70 1.54 -13.59
N ASP A 65 1.44 1.83 -13.89
CA ASP A 65 0.95 3.16 -14.28
C ASP A 65 0.59 3.98 -13.03
N MET A 66 1.63 4.60 -12.45
CA MET A 66 1.51 5.42 -11.25
C MET A 66 0.70 6.71 -11.48
N GLU A 67 0.68 7.25 -12.71
CA GLU A 67 -0.11 8.44 -13.04
C GLU A 67 -1.61 8.12 -13.07
N GLY A 68 -1.98 6.97 -13.64
CA GLY A 68 -3.34 6.45 -13.61
C GLY A 68 -3.81 6.20 -12.18
N ALA A 69 -2.98 5.57 -11.35
CA ALA A 69 -3.26 5.34 -9.93
C ALA A 69 -3.48 6.67 -9.17
N GLU A 70 -2.64 7.67 -9.42
CA GLU A 70 -2.79 9.00 -8.80
C GLU A 70 -4.10 9.69 -9.20
N LYS A 71 -4.49 9.66 -10.48
CA LYS A 71 -5.77 10.24 -10.94
C LYS A 71 -6.97 9.62 -10.23
N ILE A 72 -6.95 8.30 -10.04
CA ILE A 72 -8.03 7.60 -9.32
C ILE A 72 -8.02 7.96 -7.84
N ILE A 73 -6.86 8.01 -7.19
CA ILE A 73 -6.74 8.42 -5.78
C ILE A 73 -7.26 9.85 -5.57
N ASN A 74 -6.93 10.78 -6.48
CA ASN A 74 -7.41 12.16 -6.43
C ASN A 74 -8.91 12.29 -6.73
N SER A 75 -9.50 11.33 -7.44
CA SER A 75 -10.95 11.30 -7.68
C SER A 75 -11.77 10.94 -6.42
N ILE A 76 -11.14 10.34 -5.40
CA ILE A 76 -11.80 9.96 -4.15
C ILE A 76 -11.95 11.20 -3.25
N LYS A 77 -13.10 11.86 -3.34
CA LYS A 77 -13.44 13.04 -2.52
C LYS A 77 -13.67 12.73 -1.04
N PHE A 78 -14.10 11.51 -0.71
CA PHE A 78 -14.49 11.12 0.65
C PHE A 78 -13.77 9.85 1.16
N PRO A 79 -12.47 9.93 1.50
CA PRO A 79 -11.70 8.76 1.93
C PRO A 79 -12.15 8.17 3.27
N ASN A 80 -12.88 8.94 4.10
CA ASN A 80 -13.36 8.48 5.40
C ASN A 80 -14.59 7.56 5.31
N LEU A 81 -15.31 7.54 4.18
CA LEU A 81 -16.44 6.65 3.94
C LEU A 81 -16.00 5.27 3.42
N LEU A 82 -14.74 5.12 3.03
CA LEU A 82 -14.18 3.85 2.57
C LEU A 82 -14.15 2.83 3.70
N TYR A 83 -14.44 1.58 3.36
CA TYR A 83 -14.27 0.45 4.27
C TYR A 83 -12.81 0.37 4.78
N LYS A 84 -12.60 0.01 6.06
CA LYS A 84 -11.29 0.17 6.74
C LYS A 84 -10.07 -0.36 5.95
N PRO A 85 -10.07 -1.60 5.42
CA PRO A 85 -8.96 -2.11 4.60
C PRO A 85 -8.70 -1.29 3.32
N ILE A 86 -9.77 -0.81 2.69
CA ILE A 86 -9.68 0.01 1.47
C ILE A 86 -9.10 1.38 1.78
N ARG A 87 -9.49 1.94 2.92
CA ARG A 87 -8.96 3.20 3.43
C ARG A 87 -7.48 3.08 3.80
N SER A 88 -7.07 1.95 4.37
CA SER A 88 -5.65 1.63 4.65
C SER A 88 -4.83 1.65 3.36
N VAL A 89 -5.26 0.90 2.33
CA VAL A 89 -4.59 0.87 1.01
C VAL A 89 -4.55 2.26 0.37
N TYR A 90 -5.65 3.03 0.43
CA TYR A 90 -5.69 4.40 -0.08
C TYR A 90 -4.60 5.29 0.54
N PHE A 91 -4.45 5.25 1.86
CA PHE A 91 -3.45 6.06 2.56
C PHE A 91 -2.02 5.59 2.30
N THR A 92 -1.78 4.28 2.23
CA THR A 92 -0.45 3.73 1.86
C THR A 92 -0.04 4.19 0.47
N LEU A 93 -0.94 4.12 -0.51
CA LEU A 93 -0.65 4.56 -1.88
C LEU A 93 -0.45 6.06 -1.99
N ARG A 94 -1.25 6.85 -1.27
CA ARG A 94 -1.03 8.29 -1.17
C ARG A 94 0.32 8.62 -0.52
N GLY A 95 0.75 7.81 0.44
CA GLY A 95 2.09 7.86 1.02
C GLY A 95 3.18 7.61 -0.02
N ASN A 96 3.05 6.56 -0.84
CA ASN A 96 4.00 6.25 -1.91
C ASN A 96 4.10 7.37 -2.95
N ILE A 97 2.96 7.96 -3.35
CA ILE A 97 2.94 9.10 -4.27
C ILE A 97 3.64 10.32 -3.64
N ALA A 98 3.41 10.59 -2.36
CA ALA A 98 4.11 11.65 -1.65
C ALA A 98 5.63 11.40 -1.60
N MET A 99 6.06 10.15 -1.37
CA MET A 99 7.48 9.78 -1.46
C MET A 99 8.08 10.04 -2.84
N MET A 100 7.36 9.69 -3.91
CA MET A 100 7.81 9.96 -5.29
C MET A 100 7.94 11.46 -5.56
N LYS A 101 7.07 12.27 -4.96
CA LYS A 101 7.13 13.74 -5.02
C LYS A 101 8.12 14.36 -4.02
N GLN A 102 8.92 13.54 -3.34
CA GLN A 102 9.85 13.96 -2.29
C GLN A 102 9.18 14.69 -1.10
N ASP A 103 7.86 14.58 -0.96
CA ASP A 103 7.14 15.05 0.23
C ASP A 103 7.21 13.97 1.31
N PHE A 104 8.35 13.93 1.99
CA PHE A 104 8.63 12.92 3.00
C PHE A 104 7.79 13.08 4.27
N ASP A 105 7.35 14.30 4.60
CA ASP A 105 6.49 14.57 5.75
C ASP A 105 5.03 14.18 5.48
N GLY A 106 4.53 14.50 4.29
CA GLY A 106 3.24 14.01 3.80
C GLY A 106 3.22 12.50 3.69
N ALA A 107 4.27 11.89 3.15
CA ALA A 107 4.41 10.45 3.04
C ALA A 107 4.28 9.76 4.40
N GLU A 108 5.06 10.19 5.39
CA GLU A 108 5.05 9.59 6.72
C GLU A 108 3.68 9.67 7.38
N LYS A 109 3.01 10.83 7.29
CA LYS A 109 1.65 11.02 7.83
C LYS A 109 0.64 10.09 7.18
N MET A 110 0.72 9.91 5.86
CA MET A 110 -0.21 9.04 5.13
C MET A 110 0.08 7.56 5.41
N MET A 111 1.35 7.15 5.43
CA MET A 111 1.71 5.76 5.73
C MET A 111 1.35 5.35 7.16
N LYS A 112 1.55 6.23 8.16
CA LYS A 112 1.10 6.00 9.54
C LYS A 112 -0.41 5.79 9.60
N LYS A 113 -1.21 6.64 8.93
CA LYS A 113 -2.67 6.45 8.84
C LYS A 113 -3.04 5.13 8.18
N GLY A 114 -2.31 4.70 7.16
CA GLY A 114 -2.49 3.40 6.53
C GLY A 114 -2.30 2.24 7.51
N LEU A 115 -1.22 2.29 8.30
CA LEU A 115 -0.91 1.28 9.32
C LEU A 115 -1.89 1.28 10.48
N ASP A 116 -2.26 2.44 11.01
CA ASP A 116 -3.19 2.59 12.15
C ASP A 116 -4.58 2.01 11.85
N LEU A 117 -4.99 2.02 10.59
CA LEU A 117 -6.27 1.45 10.15
C LEU A 117 -6.28 -0.09 10.12
N GLY A 118 -5.12 -0.72 10.27
CA GLY A 118 -4.94 -2.16 10.16
C GLY A 118 -4.95 -2.61 8.70
N MET A 119 -3.85 -3.23 8.27
CA MET A 119 -3.81 -3.85 6.95
C MET A 119 -4.49 -5.22 7.00
N PRO A 120 -5.18 -5.63 5.93
CA PRO A 120 -5.85 -6.94 5.89
C PRO A 120 -4.87 -8.12 5.93
N MET A 121 -3.59 -7.89 5.63
CA MET A 121 -2.54 -8.89 5.54
C MET A 121 -1.32 -8.44 6.35
N LYS A 122 -0.76 -9.32 7.19
CA LYS A 122 0.40 -8.99 8.06
C LYS A 122 1.64 -8.67 7.25
N GLU A 123 1.78 -9.33 6.12
CA GLU A 123 2.85 -9.16 5.14
C GLU A 123 2.78 -7.77 4.48
N ALA A 124 1.57 -7.27 4.20
CA ALA A 124 1.37 -5.91 3.72
C ALA A 124 1.70 -4.86 4.80
N GLU A 125 1.37 -5.16 6.06
CA GLU A 125 1.79 -4.35 7.21
C GLU A 125 3.33 -4.27 7.29
N GLY A 126 4.01 -5.42 7.17
CA GLY A 126 5.46 -5.51 7.14
C GLY A 126 6.09 -4.74 5.99
N ALA A 127 5.54 -4.84 4.77
CA ALA A 127 6.05 -4.13 3.60
C ALA A 127 5.94 -2.60 3.76
N SER A 128 4.84 -2.11 4.32
CA SER A 128 4.68 -0.67 4.61
C SER A 128 5.62 -0.19 5.72
N LEU A 129 5.81 -0.99 6.77
CA LEU A 129 6.80 -0.71 7.81
C LEU A 129 8.22 -0.64 7.23
N LEU A 130 8.56 -1.51 6.27
CA LEU A 130 9.85 -1.46 5.58
C LEU A 130 10.01 -0.16 4.80
N GLN A 131 8.99 0.27 4.07
CA GLN A 131 8.99 1.55 3.34
C GLN A 131 9.12 2.75 4.29
N MET A 132 8.43 2.73 5.43
CA MET A 132 8.61 3.75 6.48
C MET A 132 10.03 3.76 7.04
N GLY A 133 10.66 2.58 7.17
CA GLY A 133 12.06 2.46 7.53
C GLY A 133 12.98 3.15 6.52
N MET A 134 12.78 2.89 5.22
CA MET A 134 13.53 3.55 4.14
C MET A 134 13.31 5.06 4.12
N LEU A 135 12.08 5.52 4.34
CA LEU A 135 11.73 6.94 4.45
C LEU A 135 12.46 7.61 5.62
N ALA A 136 12.48 6.99 6.79
CA ALA A 136 13.21 7.49 7.95
C ALA A 136 14.72 7.54 7.70
N MET A 137 15.28 6.58 6.96
CA MET A 137 16.69 6.64 6.52
C MET A 137 16.96 7.84 5.62
N GLN A 138 16.05 8.15 4.67
CA GLN A 138 16.17 9.34 3.81
C GLN A 138 16.09 10.65 4.62
N LYS A 139 15.30 10.67 5.69
CA LYS A 139 15.26 11.79 6.66
C LYS A 139 16.45 11.82 7.63
N ASN A 140 17.42 10.91 7.49
CA ASN A 140 18.55 10.74 8.40
C ASN A 140 18.15 10.37 9.86
N ASP A 141 16.92 9.92 10.09
CA ASP A 141 16.46 9.39 11.38
C ASP A 141 16.72 7.89 11.47
N LEU A 142 17.99 7.56 11.76
CA LEU A 142 18.45 6.16 11.83
C LEU A 142 17.80 5.39 12.99
N LYS A 143 17.35 6.07 14.05
CA LYS A 143 16.70 5.42 15.21
C LYS A 143 15.31 4.95 14.83
N GLN A 144 14.50 5.81 14.20
CA GLN A 144 13.19 5.42 13.72
C GLN A 144 13.28 4.40 12.59
N ALA A 145 14.22 4.57 11.66
CA ALA A 145 14.46 3.62 10.58
C ALA A 145 14.67 2.20 11.10
N GLU A 146 15.54 2.05 12.09
CA GLU A 146 15.81 0.75 12.70
C GLU A 146 14.56 0.17 13.38
N SER A 147 13.82 0.99 14.12
CA SER A 147 12.57 0.56 14.77
C SER A 147 11.57 0.01 13.75
N TYR A 148 11.35 0.74 12.66
CA TYR A 148 10.42 0.34 11.60
C TYR A 148 10.88 -0.93 10.87
N ILE A 149 12.16 -1.04 10.51
CA ILE A 149 12.70 -2.23 9.84
C ILE A 149 12.63 -3.47 10.76
N ARG A 150 12.92 -3.32 12.06
CA ARG A 150 12.76 -4.41 13.04
C ARG A 150 11.29 -4.84 13.18
N GLN A 151 10.36 -3.90 13.12
CA GLN A 151 8.93 -4.22 13.15
C GLN A 151 8.49 -4.93 11.86
N ALA A 152 8.97 -4.47 10.70
CA ALA A 152 8.72 -5.12 9.41
C ALA A 152 9.16 -6.59 9.41
N LEU A 153 10.41 -6.85 9.84
CA LEU A 153 10.95 -8.20 9.96
C LEU A 153 10.18 -9.08 10.96
N ARG A 154 9.67 -8.50 12.06
CA ARG A 154 8.86 -9.23 13.05
C ARG A 154 7.46 -9.57 12.54
N LYS A 155 6.85 -8.69 11.75
CA LYS A 155 5.51 -8.89 11.17
C LYS A 155 5.53 -9.88 10.01
N GLY A 156 6.67 -10.00 9.33
CA GLY A 156 6.84 -10.81 8.13
C GLY A 156 6.69 -9.95 6.88
N LEU A 157 7.43 -10.32 5.85
CA LEU A 157 7.42 -9.65 4.55
C LEU A 157 6.88 -10.64 3.50
N PRO A 158 6.21 -10.13 2.45
CA PRO A 158 5.50 -10.99 1.50
C PRO A 158 6.43 -11.89 0.70
N ASP A 159 7.65 -11.41 0.42
CA ASP A 159 8.61 -12.08 -0.46
C ASP A 159 10.02 -12.08 0.12
N LYS A 160 10.81 -13.08 -0.30
CA LYS A 160 12.24 -13.19 0.05
C LYS A 160 13.06 -11.98 -0.42
N GLU A 161 12.67 -11.35 -1.52
CA GLU A 161 13.31 -10.12 -2.02
C GLU A 161 13.10 -8.95 -1.04
N ASN A 162 11.87 -8.78 -0.56
CA ASN A 162 11.55 -7.76 0.44
C ASN A 162 12.25 -8.04 1.77
N GLU A 163 12.31 -9.30 2.19
CA GLU A 163 13.06 -9.72 3.38
C GLU A 163 14.57 -9.48 3.23
N ALA A 164 15.14 -9.76 2.06
CA ALA A 164 16.54 -9.48 1.76
C ALA A 164 16.83 -7.98 1.79
N ALA A 165 15.95 -7.16 1.20
CA ALA A 165 16.04 -5.71 1.27
C ALA A 165 16.00 -5.20 2.71
N ALA A 166 15.09 -5.73 3.55
CA ALA A 166 15.01 -5.36 4.96
C ALA A 166 16.28 -5.69 5.75
N TYR A 167 16.84 -6.90 5.59
CA TYR A 167 18.12 -7.25 6.21
C TYR A 167 19.28 -6.43 5.67
N LEU A 168 19.28 -6.09 4.39
CA LEU A 168 20.31 -5.25 3.78
C LEU A 168 20.28 -3.83 4.36
N GLN A 169 19.09 -3.22 4.50
CA GLN A 169 18.94 -1.93 5.16
C GLN A 169 19.39 -1.99 6.62
N MET A 170 19.09 -3.08 7.31
CA MET A 170 19.55 -3.30 8.68
C MET A 170 21.08 -3.42 8.76
N CYS A 171 21.71 -4.11 7.80
CA CYS A 171 23.16 -4.17 7.69
C CYS A 171 23.75 -2.76 7.52
N SER A 172 23.21 -1.94 6.63
CA SER A 172 23.64 -0.55 6.41
C SER A 172 23.51 0.30 7.67
N LEU A 173 22.40 0.17 8.40
CA LEU A 173 22.19 0.86 9.68
C LEU A 173 23.21 0.44 10.75
N MET A 174 23.50 -0.86 10.87
CA MET A 174 24.48 -1.37 11.84
C MET A 174 25.91 -0.96 11.48
N MET A 175 26.24 -0.88 10.19
CA MET A 175 27.51 -0.33 9.74
C MET A 175 27.66 1.15 10.12
N ASN A 176 26.61 1.96 9.95
CA ASN A 176 26.61 3.37 10.37
C ASN A 176 26.78 3.52 11.89
N LYS A 177 26.22 2.59 12.67
CA LYS A 177 26.40 2.53 14.13
C LYS A 177 27.74 1.98 14.59
N ARG A 178 28.61 1.53 13.68
CA ARG A 178 29.86 0.81 13.95
C ARG A 178 29.66 -0.53 14.70
N GLU A 179 28.46 -1.09 14.63
CA GLU A 179 28.12 -2.42 15.17
C GLU A 179 28.43 -3.51 14.15
N PHE A 180 29.71 -3.71 13.87
CA PHE A 180 30.17 -4.52 12.75
C PHE A 180 29.85 -6.03 12.87
N ARG A 181 29.73 -6.55 14.09
CA ARG A 181 29.28 -7.94 14.33
C ARG A 181 27.84 -8.13 13.86
N ALA A 182 26.93 -7.27 14.34
CA ALA A 182 25.53 -7.30 13.94
C ALA A 182 25.36 -7.08 12.44
N ALA A 183 26.14 -6.16 11.85
CA ALA A 183 26.15 -5.93 10.40
C ALA A 183 26.51 -7.21 9.61
N LYS A 184 27.55 -7.94 10.03
CA LYS A 184 27.94 -9.22 9.39
C LYS A 184 26.85 -10.28 9.49
N ASP A 185 26.17 -10.36 10.63
CA ASP A 185 25.07 -11.30 10.82
C ASP A 185 23.87 -10.98 9.91
N PHE A 186 23.47 -9.71 9.81
CA PHE A 186 22.42 -9.30 8.88
C PHE A 186 22.82 -9.52 7.42
N PHE A 187 24.08 -9.21 7.06
CA PHE A 187 24.59 -9.46 5.71
C PHE A 187 24.56 -10.95 5.33
N ARG A 188 24.92 -11.85 6.26
CA ARG A 188 24.82 -13.30 6.06
C ARG A 188 23.36 -13.72 5.82
N LYS A 189 22.41 -13.18 6.59
CA LYS A 189 20.97 -13.42 6.40
C LYS A 189 20.49 -12.93 5.04
N THR A 190 20.90 -11.73 4.62
CA THR A 190 20.60 -11.21 3.28
C THR A 190 21.10 -12.16 2.18
N LYS A 191 22.36 -12.62 2.25
CA LYS A 191 22.92 -13.54 1.25
C LYS A 191 22.25 -14.91 1.26
N ALA A 192 21.83 -15.40 2.43
CA ALA A 192 21.14 -16.68 2.56
C ALA A 192 19.80 -16.71 1.80
N LEU A 193 19.13 -15.55 1.68
CA LEU A 193 17.88 -15.42 0.93
C LEU A 193 18.07 -15.45 -0.60
N LYS A 194 19.32 -15.34 -1.09
CA LYS A 194 19.68 -15.34 -2.52
C LYS A 194 18.78 -14.43 -3.37
N PRO A 195 18.73 -13.11 -3.05
CA PRO A 195 17.94 -12.18 -3.85
C PRO A 195 18.47 -12.14 -5.28
N THR A 196 17.54 -12.03 -6.21
CA THR A 196 17.76 -12.01 -7.67
C THR A 196 17.59 -10.63 -8.25
N THR A 197 16.97 -9.70 -7.51
CA THR A 197 16.77 -8.32 -7.95
C THR A 197 18.14 -7.65 -8.22
N PRO A 198 18.40 -7.15 -9.44
CA PRO A 198 19.70 -6.55 -9.79
C PRO A 198 20.14 -5.46 -8.81
N GLN A 199 19.20 -4.60 -8.40
CA GLN A 199 19.45 -3.53 -7.42
C GLN A 199 19.96 -4.07 -6.07
N ILE A 200 19.34 -5.14 -5.55
CA ILE A 200 19.74 -5.76 -4.27
C ILE A 200 21.08 -6.48 -4.43
N VAL A 201 21.27 -7.21 -5.52
CA VAL A 201 22.53 -7.91 -5.82
C VAL A 201 23.70 -6.94 -5.92
N ASP A 202 23.51 -5.80 -6.58
CA ASP A 202 24.55 -4.78 -6.70
C ASP A 202 24.85 -4.11 -5.35
N GLN A 203 23.84 -3.82 -4.54
CA GLN A 203 24.03 -3.35 -3.16
C GLN A 203 24.78 -4.37 -2.31
N ILE A 204 24.46 -5.68 -2.42
CA ILE A 204 25.19 -6.75 -1.73
C ILE A 204 26.67 -6.72 -2.12
N LYS A 205 26.98 -6.64 -3.43
CA LYS A 205 28.38 -6.59 -3.91
C LYS A 205 29.13 -5.37 -3.38
N GLN A 206 28.46 -4.21 -3.32
CA GLN A 206 29.07 -3.00 -2.76
C GLN A 206 29.38 -3.20 -1.28
N ILE A 207 28.39 -3.63 -0.49
CA ILE A 207 28.55 -3.88 0.94
C ILE A 207 29.58 -4.99 1.20
N GLU A 208 29.64 -6.02 0.36
CA GLU A 208 30.60 -7.13 0.49
C GLU A 208 32.06 -6.66 0.48
N LYS A 209 32.38 -5.69 -0.39
CA LYS A 209 33.71 -5.09 -0.47
C LYS A 209 34.09 -4.33 0.79
N TYR A 210 33.12 -3.68 1.43
CA TYR A 210 33.35 -2.95 2.67
C TYR A 210 33.36 -3.87 3.88
N ILE A 211 32.38 -4.78 3.99
CA ILE A 211 32.19 -5.65 5.15
C ILE A 211 33.32 -6.69 5.33
N SER A 212 33.95 -7.09 4.23
CA SER A 212 35.13 -7.97 4.25
C SER A 212 36.39 -7.29 4.80
N ARG A 213 36.45 -5.95 4.75
CA ARG A 213 37.59 -5.14 5.25
C ARG A 213 37.43 -4.67 6.69
N ILE A 214 36.29 -4.94 7.31
CA ILE A 214 35.95 -4.47 8.66
C ILE A 214 36.37 -5.52 9.69
N PRO A 215 37.14 -5.17 10.75
CA PRO A 215 37.49 -6.09 11.82
C PRO A 215 36.24 -6.52 12.60
N GLY A 216 36.18 -7.81 12.98
CA GLY A 216 35.05 -8.42 13.68
C GLY A 216 35.03 -8.13 15.18
#